data_AF-A0A950APS7-F1
#
_entry.id   AF-A0A950APS7-F1
#
_cell.length_a   1.000
_cell.length_b   1.000
_cell.length_c   1.000
_cell.angle_alpha   90.00
_cell.angle_beta   90.00
_cell.angle_gamma   90.00
#
_symmetry.space_group_name_H-M   'P 1'
#
loop_
_entity.id
_entity.type
_entity.pdbx_description
1 polymer ?
#
loop_
_entity_poly.entity_id
_entity_poly.type
_entity_poly.pdbx_seq_one_letter_code
_entity_poly.pdbx_strand_id
1 'polypeptide(L)'
;IDSNLDWGQDLINLKDWIRANARGERVGIAYFGQINPSIFALKGEGFDWFLPPAEPGTVRPMPGKTRSRLVGPARRLTPGLYAVSATLVAGLRWRLYDSAPVAAVPEAWSPAWNADKPYAFSYFRELTPIARVGHSILVYRVTPKDVERLARRRSPWGRVGASSSSGSLFLRSKQDTLFRLFRCRL
;
A
#
# COMPACT_ATOMS: atom_id res chain seq x y z
N ILE A 1 1.86 -25.77 -20.13
CA ILE A 1 1.67 -24.34 -19.74
C ILE A 1 0.17 -24.14 -19.71
N ASP A 2 -0.44 -24.13 -18.53
CA ASP A 2 -1.90 -24.06 -18.42
C ASP A 2 -2.40 -22.61 -18.48
N SER A 3 -3.26 -22.35 -19.46
CA SER A 3 -3.99 -21.10 -19.73
C SER A 3 -4.92 -20.63 -18.60
N ASN A 4 -5.03 -21.35 -17.48
CA ASN A 4 -5.77 -20.88 -16.28
C ASN A 4 -5.13 -19.64 -15.64
N LEU A 5 -3.87 -19.36 -16.00
CA LEU A 5 -2.98 -18.33 -15.46
C LEU A 5 -3.15 -16.94 -16.06
N ASP A 6 -3.92 -16.79 -17.13
CA ASP A 6 -3.81 -15.57 -17.93
C ASP A 6 -4.33 -14.31 -17.21
N TRP A 7 -5.61 -14.12 -16.85
CA TRP A 7 -6.05 -12.73 -16.53
C TRP A 7 -7.02 -12.55 -15.35
N GLY A 8 -6.74 -13.11 -14.16
CA GLY A 8 -7.41 -12.63 -12.93
C GLY A 8 -7.70 -13.64 -11.82
N GLN A 9 -7.50 -14.95 -12.02
CA GLN A 9 -7.86 -15.97 -11.04
C GLN A 9 -7.11 -15.81 -9.71
N ASP A 10 -5.80 -15.59 -9.75
CA ASP A 10 -5.00 -15.39 -8.53
C ASP A 10 -5.42 -14.14 -7.76
N LEU A 11 -5.95 -13.12 -8.45
CA LEU A 11 -6.46 -11.90 -7.84
C LEU A 11 -7.83 -12.14 -7.17
N ILE A 12 -8.69 -12.98 -7.75
CA ILE A 12 -9.93 -13.47 -7.11
C ILE A 12 -9.59 -14.31 -5.88
N ASN A 13 -8.65 -15.25 -6.00
CA ASN A 13 -8.19 -16.06 -4.89
C ASN A 13 -7.61 -15.19 -3.76
N LEU A 14 -6.91 -14.10 -4.11
CA LEU A 14 -6.41 -13.13 -3.13
C LEU A 14 -7.54 -12.38 -2.43
N LYS A 15 -8.56 -11.93 -3.16
CA LYS A 15 -9.76 -11.30 -2.56
C LYS A 15 -10.39 -12.23 -1.53
N ASP A 16 -10.60 -13.49 -1.89
CA ASP A 16 -11.27 -14.46 -1.02
C ASP A 16 -10.39 -14.82 0.18
N TRP A 17 -9.08 -14.94 -0.01
CA TRP A 17 -8.13 -15.12 1.09
C TRP A 17 -8.15 -13.93 2.06
N ILE A 18 -8.13 -12.69 1.57
CA ILE A 18 -8.21 -11.47 2.40
C ILE A 18 -9.53 -11.45 3.17
N ARG A 19 -10.65 -11.73 2.51
CA ARG A 19 -11.98 -11.78 3.15
C ARG A 19 -12.04 -12.79 4.30
N ALA A 20 -11.38 -13.94 4.15
CA ALA A 20 -11.38 -15.00 5.15
C ALA A 20 -10.39 -14.76 6.30
N ASN A 21 -9.23 -14.16 6.02
CA ASN A 21 -8.08 -14.15 6.96
C ASN A 21 -7.70 -12.75 7.47
N ALA A 22 -8.11 -11.69 6.80
CA ALA A 22 -7.62 -10.32 7.03
C ALA A 22 -8.71 -9.27 6.73
N ARG A 23 -9.96 -9.58 7.03
CA ARG A 23 -11.11 -8.73 6.68
C ARG A 23 -10.97 -7.36 7.34
N GLY A 24 -11.03 -6.31 6.52
CA GLY A 24 -10.93 -4.92 6.96
C GLY A 24 -9.50 -4.43 7.18
N GLU A 25 -8.49 -5.29 7.03
CA GLU A 25 -7.09 -4.84 7.01
C GLU A 25 -6.76 -4.16 5.68
N ARG A 26 -5.90 -3.14 5.76
CA ARG A 26 -5.29 -2.52 4.58
C ARG A 26 -4.13 -3.38 4.07
N VAL A 27 -4.09 -3.65 2.77
CA VAL A 27 -3.14 -4.61 2.17
C VAL A 27 -2.23 -3.96 1.13
N GLY A 28 -0.92 -4.13 1.27
CA GLY A 28 0.05 -3.74 0.25
C GLY A 28 0.05 -4.74 -0.91
N ILE A 29 -0.44 -4.37 -2.10
CA ILE A 29 -0.53 -5.28 -3.25
C ILE A 29 0.40 -4.84 -4.39
N ALA A 30 1.34 -5.71 -4.75
CA ALA A 30 2.11 -5.61 -5.98
C ALA A 30 2.01 -6.95 -6.70
N TYR A 31 1.21 -7.01 -7.76
CA TYR A 31 0.87 -8.27 -8.42
C TYR A 31 1.25 -8.25 -9.91
N PHE A 32 1.70 -9.41 -10.40
CA PHE A 32 2.09 -9.65 -11.77
C PHE A 32 0.87 -10.10 -12.57
N GLY A 33 0.00 -9.17 -12.94
CA GLY A 33 -1.12 -9.48 -13.82
C GLY A 33 -1.65 -8.25 -14.56
N GLN A 34 -2.82 -8.41 -15.18
CA GLN A 34 -3.39 -7.44 -16.12
C GLN A 34 -4.72 -6.80 -15.66
N ILE A 35 -5.24 -7.19 -14.50
CA ILE A 35 -6.53 -6.71 -13.97
C ILE A 35 -6.32 -5.85 -12.73
N ASN A 36 -6.67 -4.57 -12.82
CA ASN A 36 -6.57 -3.66 -11.69
C ASN A 36 -7.28 -4.22 -10.43
N PRO A 37 -6.62 -4.30 -9.26
CA PRO A 37 -7.25 -4.78 -8.02
C PRO A 37 -8.52 -4.00 -7.64
N SER A 38 -8.60 -2.74 -8.03
CA SER A 38 -9.77 -1.89 -7.83
C SER A 38 -11.00 -2.32 -8.66
N ILE A 39 -10.90 -3.33 -9.53
CA ILE A 39 -12.05 -3.93 -10.23
C ILE A 39 -13.14 -4.40 -9.25
N PHE A 40 -12.74 -4.91 -8.08
CA PHE A 40 -13.69 -5.41 -7.09
C PHE A 40 -14.47 -4.29 -6.42
N ALA A 41 -13.89 -3.09 -6.33
CA ALA A 41 -14.60 -1.92 -5.80
C ALA A 41 -15.81 -1.55 -6.68
N LEU A 42 -15.77 -1.80 -8.00
CA LEU A 42 -16.91 -1.58 -8.88
C LEU A 42 -18.10 -2.52 -8.59
N LYS A 43 -17.85 -3.65 -7.93
CA LYS A 43 -18.88 -4.62 -7.51
C LYS A 43 -19.25 -4.50 -6.03
N GLY A 44 -18.75 -3.48 -5.32
CA GLY A 44 -18.93 -3.35 -3.87
C GLY A 44 -18.16 -4.39 -3.04
N GLU A 45 -17.22 -5.12 -3.66
CA GLU A 45 -16.39 -6.16 -3.02
C GLU A 45 -14.92 -5.73 -2.92
N GLY A 46 -14.66 -4.43 -2.97
CA GLY A 46 -13.32 -3.88 -2.86
C GLY A 46 -12.67 -4.16 -1.50
N PHE A 47 -11.35 -4.09 -1.46
CA PHE A 47 -10.56 -4.09 -0.24
C PHE A 47 -9.66 -2.84 -0.24
N ASP A 48 -9.32 -2.34 0.96
CA ASP A 48 -8.38 -1.23 1.10
C ASP A 48 -6.98 -1.74 0.75
N TRP A 49 -6.43 -1.24 -0.35
CA TRP A 49 -5.09 -1.61 -0.79
C TRP A 49 -4.23 -0.41 -1.14
N PHE A 50 -2.93 -0.63 -1.14
CA PHE A 50 -1.94 0.34 -1.59
C PHE A 50 -0.83 -0.35 -2.36
N LEU A 51 -0.14 0.39 -3.24
CA LEU A 51 1.07 -0.12 -3.87
C LEU A 51 2.21 -0.12 -2.83
N PRO A 52 2.80 -1.28 -2.48
CA PRO A 52 3.89 -1.34 -1.50
C PRO A 52 5.11 -0.54 -1.93
N PRO A 53 6.01 -0.21 -0.98
CA PRO A 53 7.23 0.51 -1.32
C PRO A 53 8.08 -0.34 -2.27
N ALA A 54 8.52 0.26 -3.36
CA ALA A 54 9.51 -0.35 -4.23
C ALA A 54 10.92 0.03 -3.76
N GLU A 55 11.91 -0.76 -4.16
CA GLU A 55 13.31 -0.38 -4.02
C GLU A 55 13.53 1.02 -4.66
N PRO A 56 14.23 1.93 -3.97
CA PRO A 56 14.35 3.31 -4.43
C PRO A 56 14.97 3.41 -5.83
N GLY A 57 14.31 4.19 -6.70
CA GLY A 57 14.78 4.39 -8.07
C GLY A 57 14.59 3.19 -9.01
N THR A 58 13.80 2.18 -8.61
CA THR A 58 13.44 1.02 -9.45
C THR A 58 12.06 1.10 -10.08
N VAL A 59 11.21 2.02 -9.59
CA VAL A 59 9.87 2.27 -10.11
C VAL A 59 9.77 3.73 -10.54
N ARG A 60 9.16 3.95 -11.70
CA ARG A 60 8.88 5.28 -12.27
C ARG A 60 7.44 5.35 -12.79
N PRO A 61 6.82 6.54 -12.84
CA PRO A 61 5.50 6.70 -13.46
C PRO A 61 5.57 6.35 -14.95
N MET A 62 4.49 5.79 -15.49
CA MET A 62 4.38 5.54 -16.92
C MET A 62 4.30 6.86 -17.73
N PRO A 63 4.73 6.87 -18.99
CA PRO A 63 4.53 8.02 -19.87
C PRO A 63 3.06 8.47 -19.88
N GLY A 64 2.82 9.77 -19.78
CA GLY A 64 1.47 10.34 -19.70
C GLY A 64 0.80 10.30 -18.32
N LYS A 65 1.38 9.59 -17.33
CA LYS A 65 0.84 9.50 -15.95
C LYS A 65 1.46 10.50 -14.97
N THR A 66 2.47 11.26 -15.39
CA THR A 66 3.22 12.21 -14.52
C THR A 66 2.38 13.37 -13.99
N ARG A 67 1.26 13.73 -14.65
CA ARG A 67 0.37 14.83 -14.24
C ARG A 67 -0.89 14.36 -13.51
N SER A 68 -1.09 13.06 -13.37
CA SER A 68 -2.29 12.48 -12.76
C SER A 68 -2.21 12.56 -11.23
N ARG A 69 -3.37 12.64 -10.55
CA ARG A 69 -3.48 12.65 -9.08
C ARG A 69 -3.29 11.25 -8.45
N LEU A 70 -2.34 10.48 -8.98
CA LEU A 70 -2.04 9.13 -8.54
C LEU A 70 -1.41 9.14 -7.14
N VAL A 71 -1.64 8.08 -6.37
CA VAL A 71 -1.10 7.94 -5.00
C VAL A 71 0.36 7.53 -5.04
N GLY A 72 0.69 6.59 -5.91
CA GLY A 72 2.01 6.01 -6.08
C GLY A 72 2.41 4.93 -5.08
N PRO A 73 3.61 4.34 -5.28
CA PRO A 73 4.18 3.40 -4.32
C PRO A 73 4.30 4.07 -2.95
N ALA A 74 4.00 3.32 -1.89
CA ALA A 74 4.25 3.78 -0.54
C ALA A 74 5.72 4.20 -0.40
N ARG A 75 5.97 5.28 0.34
CA ARG A 75 7.33 5.82 0.49
C ARG A 75 8.21 4.96 1.39
N ARG A 76 7.60 4.17 2.28
CA ARG A 76 8.27 3.40 3.33
C ARG A 76 7.50 2.12 3.61
N LEU A 77 8.21 1.11 4.09
CA LEU A 77 7.58 -0.11 4.58
C LEU A 77 6.99 0.15 5.97
N THR A 78 5.73 -0.23 6.17
CA THR A 78 5.06 -0.16 7.48
C THR A 78 4.64 -1.56 7.92
N PRO A 79 4.44 -1.81 9.23
CA PRO A 79 3.85 -3.07 9.67
C PRO A 79 2.48 -3.29 9.02
N GLY A 80 2.14 -4.54 8.72
CA GLY A 80 0.86 -4.87 8.10
C GLY A 80 0.92 -6.06 7.14
N LEU A 81 -0.14 -6.20 6.34
CA LEU A 81 -0.31 -7.27 5.37
C LEU A 81 0.17 -6.85 3.99
N TYR A 82 0.90 -7.73 3.32
CA TYR A 82 1.40 -7.51 1.97
C TYR A 82 1.18 -8.75 1.11
N ALA A 83 0.71 -8.56 -0.12
CA ALA A 83 0.54 -9.60 -1.13
C ALA A 83 1.37 -9.22 -2.36
N VAL A 84 2.44 -9.98 -2.61
CA VAL A 84 3.41 -9.68 -3.66
C VAL A 84 3.59 -10.89 -4.56
N SER A 85 3.50 -10.69 -5.87
CA SER A 85 3.70 -11.80 -6.80
C SER A 85 5.12 -12.37 -6.70
N ALA A 86 5.24 -13.70 -6.63
CA ALA A 86 6.50 -14.43 -6.62
C ALA A 86 7.42 -14.00 -7.77
N THR A 87 6.86 -13.68 -8.94
CA THR A 87 7.57 -13.14 -10.10
C THR A 87 8.24 -11.79 -9.82
N LEU A 88 7.57 -10.88 -9.10
CA LEU A 88 8.14 -9.59 -8.70
C LEU A 88 9.17 -9.76 -7.58
N VAL A 89 8.92 -10.67 -6.64
CA VAL A 89 9.91 -11.08 -5.63
C VAL A 89 11.15 -11.67 -6.30
N ALA A 90 10.97 -12.43 -7.39
CA ALA A 90 12.05 -12.98 -8.20
C ALA A 90 12.87 -11.90 -8.95
N GLY A 91 12.40 -10.66 -8.98
CA GLY A 91 13.11 -9.51 -9.52
C GLY A 91 12.76 -9.17 -10.97
N LEU A 92 11.72 -9.79 -11.53
CA LEU A 92 11.26 -9.45 -12.87
C LEU A 92 10.64 -8.05 -12.92
N ARG A 93 10.74 -7.46 -14.11
CA ARG A 93 10.18 -6.14 -14.45
C ARG A 93 8.70 -6.30 -14.76
N TRP A 94 7.88 -5.33 -14.35
CA TRP A 94 6.46 -5.32 -14.69
C TRP A 94 5.85 -3.93 -14.58
N ARG A 95 4.64 -3.80 -15.12
CA ARG A 95 3.77 -2.62 -14.95
C ARG A 95 2.90 -2.79 -13.71
N LEU A 96 2.71 -1.74 -12.93
CA LEU A 96 2.01 -1.77 -11.65
C LEU A 96 0.82 -0.82 -11.68
N TYR A 97 -0.20 -1.16 -10.91
CA TYR A 97 -1.42 -0.38 -10.76
C TYR A 97 -1.31 0.60 -9.60
N ASP A 98 -2.08 1.67 -9.66
CA ASP A 98 -2.17 2.66 -8.59
C ASP A 98 -3.41 2.40 -7.74
N SER A 99 -3.31 2.63 -6.43
CA SER A 99 -4.43 2.49 -5.49
C SER A 99 -5.36 3.70 -5.46
N ALA A 100 -5.12 4.74 -6.27
CA ALA A 100 -6.03 5.87 -6.37
C ALA A 100 -7.45 5.40 -6.73
N PRO A 101 -8.49 5.98 -6.09
CA PRO A 101 -9.87 5.59 -6.32
C PRO A 101 -10.25 5.91 -7.77
N VAL A 102 -10.52 4.87 -8.56
CA VAL A 102 -10.76 4.97 -10.01
C VAL A 102 -11.93 5.89 -10.37
N ALA A 103 -12.91 6.05 -9.47
CA ALA A 103 -14.02 6.98 -9.66
C ALA A 103 -13.58 8.46 -9.64
N ALA A 104 -12.53 8.80 -8.89
CA ALA A 104 -12.00 10.17 -8.80
C ALA A 104 -10.75 10.38 -9.67
N VAL A 105 -10.04 9.30 -10.02
CA VAL A 105 -8.83 9.31 -10.84
C VAL A 105 -8.95 8.21 -11.90
N PRO A 106 -9.66 8.45 -13.02
CA PRO A 106 -9.87 7.44 -14.07
C PRO A 106 -8.56 6.87 -14.63
N GLU A 107 -7.48 7.65 -14.62
CA GLU A 107 -6.16 7.20 -15.06
C GLU A 107 -5.59 6.07 -14.20
N ALA A 108 -6.07 5.88 -12.97
CA ALA A 108 -5.68 4.78 -12.11
C ALA A 108 -6.19 3.42 -12.61
N TRP A 109 -7.17 3.39 -13.53
CA TRP A 109 -7.72 2.16 -14.10
C TRP A 109 -6.67 1.32 -14.84
N SER A 110 -5.88 1.99 -15.68
CA SER A 110 -4.76 1.39 -16.40
C SER A 110 -3.50 1.33 -15.53
N PRO A 111 -2.52 0.48 -15.87
CA PRO A 111 -1.20 0.53 -15.24
C PRO A 111 -0.65 1.96 -15.23
N ALA A 112 -0.09 2.36 -14.09
CA ALA A 112 0.31 3.73 -13.81
C ALA A 112 1.82 3.86 -13.53
N TRP A 113 2.46 2.75 -13.14
CA TRP A 113 3.87 2.70 -12.78
C TRP A 113 4.58 1.58 -13.52
N ASN A 114 5.88 1.75 -13.77
CA ASN A 114 6.75 0.72 -14.32
C ASN A 114 7.85 0.41 -13.32
N ALA A 115 7.91 -0.85 -12.87
CA ALA A 115 9.10 -1.45 -12.27
C ALA A 115 10.08 -1.80 -13.40
N ASP A 116 10.69 -0.76 -13.95
CA ASP A 116 11.52 -0.87 -15.13
C ASP A 116 12.97 -1.22 -14.80
N LYS A 117 13.37 -1.24 -13.52
CA LYS A 117 14.62 -1.89 -13.11
C LYS A 117 14.29 -3.23 -12.44
N PRO A 118 15.17 -4.24 -12.55
CA PRO A 118 14.96 -5.49 -11.84
C PRO A 118 14.98 -5.24 -10.32
N TYR A 119 14.46 -6.22 -9.58
CA TYR A 119 14.53 -6.29 -8.11
C TYR A 119 13.70 -5.25 -7.34
N ALA A 120 12.75 -4.57 -7.97
CA ALA A 120 11.89 -3.57 -7.32
C ALA A 120 11.20 -4.06 -6.04
N PHE A 121 10.86 -5.35 -5.95
CA PHE A 121 10.23 -5.98 -4.79
C PHE A 121 11.01 -7.18 -4.26
N SER A 122 12.28 -7.35 -4.65
CA SER A 122 13.05 -8.55 -4.25
C SER A 122 13.45 -8.58 -2.78
N TYR A 123 13.35 -7.45 -2.06
CA TYR A 123 13.56 -7.41 -0.62
C TYR A 123 12.57 -8.28 0.16
N PHE A 124 11.41 -8.62 -0.42
CA PHE A 124 10.48 -9.58 0.18
C PHE A 124 11.07 -10.99 0.30
N ARG A 125 12.21 -11.29 -0.36
CA ARG A 125 13.00 -12.52 -0.11
C ARG A 125 13.60 -12.58 1.30
N GLU A 126 13.76 -11.44 1.96
CA GLU A 126 14.24 -11.34 3.34
C GLU A 126 13.13 -11.51 4.39
N LEU A 127 11.90 -11.83 3.94
CA LEU A 127 10.71 -12.06 4.74
C LEU A 127 10.17 -13.47 4.48
N THR A 128 9.54 -14.06 5.49
CA THR A 128 8.86 -15.36 5.34
C THR A 128 7.40 -15.13 4.97
N PRO A 129 6.91 -15.66 3.84
CA PRO A 129 5.49 -15.59 3.53
C PRO A 129 4.69 -16.45 4.51
N ILE A 130 3.53 -15.94 4.95
CA ILE A 130 2.58 -16.65 5.80
C ILE A 130 1.59 -17.49 5.00
N ALA A 131 1.45 -17.21 3.70
CA ALA A 131 0.63 -17.98 2.79
C ALA A 131 1.12 -17.82 1.33
N ARG A 132 0.71 -18.77 0.49
CA ARG A 132 0.76 -18.65 -0.97
C ARG A 132 -0.67 -18.74 -1.49
N VAL A 133 -1.10 -17.72 -2.21
CA VAL A 133 -2.44 -17.64 -2.80
C VAL A 133 -2.35 -17.91 -4.29
N GLY A 134 -3.15 -18.87 -4.74
CA GLY A 134 -3.07 -19.37 -6.11
C GLY A 134 -1.67 -19.90 -6.42
N HIS A 135 -1.20 -19.69 -7.65
CA HIS A 135 0.13 -20.13 -8.05
C HIS A 135 1.18 -19.04 -7.96
N SER A 136 0.81 -17.75 -7.92
CA SER A 136 1.77 -16.67 -8.13
C SER A 136 1.86 -15.62 -7.02
N ILE A 137 1.00 -15.60 -5.99
CA ILE A 137 0.99 -14.53 -4.97
C ILE A 137 1.49 -15.04 -3.63
N LEU A 138 2.51 -14.38 -3.08
CA LEU A 138 3.03 -14.62 -1.74
C LEU A 138 2.45 -13.58 -0.79
N VAL A 139 1.92 -14.04 0.34
CA VAL A 139 1.34 -13.18 1.37
C VAL A 139 2.28 -13.11 2.55
N TYR A 140 2.56 -11.91 3.04
CA TYR A 140 3.50 -11.62 4.12
C TYR A 140 2.80 -10.85 5.23
N ARG A 141 3.13 -11.21 6.48
CA ARG A 141 2.91 -10.32 7.62
C ARG A 141 4.21 -9.62 7.95
N VAL A 142 4.26 -8.31 7.74
CA VAL A 142 5.43 -7.50 8.09
C VAL A 142 5.25 -6.99 9.52
N THR A 143 6.18 -7.34 10.39
CA THR A 143 6.20 -6.89 11.79
C THR A 143 7.02 -5.60 11.95
N PRO A 144 6.86 -4.85 13.07
CA PRO A 144 7.75 -3.72 13.37
C PRO A 144 9.24 -4.08 13.32
N LYS A 145 9.60 -5.28 13.82
CA LYS A 145 10.99 -5.79 13.78
C LYS A 145 11.49 -6.01 12.35
N ASP A 146 10.63 -6.45 11.44
CA ASP A 146 10.97 -6.59 10.02
C ASP A 146 11.21 -5.23 9.38
N VAL A 147 10.35 -4.25 9.67
CA VAL A 147 10.52 -2.87 9.16
C VAL A 147 11.85 -2.31 9.62
N GLU A 148 12.18 -2.39 10.91
CA GLU A 148 13.46 -1.92 11.44
C GLU A 148 14.65 -2.63 10.78
N ARG A 149 14.57 -3.96 10.63
CA ARG A 149 15.62 -4.77 9.99
C ARG A 149 15.87 -4.32 8.55
N LEU A 150 14.81 -4.14 7.77
CA LEU A 150 14.89 -3.79 6.35
C LEU A 150 15.26 -2.32 6.13
N ALA A 151 14.75 -1.40 6.96
CA ALA A 151 15.05 0.02 6.89
C ALA A 151 16.53 0.33 7.15
N ARG A 152 17.20 -0.42 8.04
CA ARG A 152 18.66 -0.28 8.27
C ARG A 152 19.50 -0.54 7.01
N ARG A 153 18.99 -1.36 6.09
CA ARG A 153 19.68 -1.74 4.84
C ARG A 153 19.29 -0.84 3.66
N ARG A 154 18.23 -0.04 3.77
CA ARG A 154 17.61 0.72 2.66
C ARG A 154 17.49 2.20 3.01
N SER A 155 18.54 2.94 2.71
CA SER A 155 18.72 4.32 3.18
C SER A 155 17.71 5.37 2.68
N PRO A 156 16.92 5.18 1.62
CA PRO A 156 15.82 6.12 1.30
C PRO A 156 14.50 5.85 2.04
N TRP A 157 14.30 4.66 2.63
CA TRP A 157 13.07 4.32 3.36
C TRP A 157 13.07 4.86 4.80
N GLY A 158 14.26 5.28 5.26
CA GLY A 158 14.59 5.92 6.54
C GLY A 158 14.30 5.10 7.80
N ARG A 159 15.09 5.34 8.84
CA ARG A 159 15.01 4.66 10.14
C ARG A 159 13.67 4.96 10.82
N VAL A 160 12.99 3.93 11.31
CA VAL A 160 11.83 4.11 12.21
C VAL A 160 12.38 4.70 13.52
N GLY A 161 12.00 5.93 13.83
CA GLY A 161 12.14 6.44 15.20
C GLY A 161 11.08 5.75 16.04
N ALA A 162 11.49 5.06 17.10
CA ALA A 162 10.59 4.51 18.09
C ALA A 162 9.78 5.64 18.72
N SER A 163 8.53 5.83 18.30
CA SER A 163 7.58 6.62 19.07
C SER A 163 7.04 5.72 20.18
N SER A 164 7.71 5.76 21.33
CA SER A 164 7.19 5.30 22.60
C SER A 164 5.85 5.99 22.86
N SER A 165 4.81 5.18 22.97
CA SER A 165 3.51 5.53 23.55
C SER A 165 3.69 6.01 24.99
N SER A 166 3.59 7.32 25.22
CA SER A 166 3.31 7.97 26.50
C SER A 166 2.84 9.40 26.24
N GLY A 167 1.52 9.60 26.18
CA GLY A 167 0.91 10.91 25.98
C GLY A 167 -0.44 10.93 26.67
N SER A 168 -0.38 11.12 27.98
CA SER A 168 -1.50 11.19 28.92
C SER A 168 -2.59 12.16 28.44
N LEU A 169 -3.85 11.81 28.72
CA LEU A 169 -5.00 12.70 28.60
C LEU A 169 -4.70 14.05 29.27
N PHE A 170 -4.88 15.14 28.53
CA PHE A 170 -5.12 16.45 29.13
C PHE A 170 -6.36 17.05 28.49
N LEU A 171 -7.50 16.86 29.16
CA LEU A 171 -8.65 17.76 29.01
C LEU A 171 -8.23 19.14 29.50
N ARG A 172 -8.33 20.17 28.66
CA ARG A 172 -8.36 21.56 29.12
C ARG A 172 -9.65 22.22 28.67
N SER A 173 -10.57 22.28 29.64
CA SER A 173 -11.73 23.16 29.68
C SER A 173 -11.33 24.62 29.41
N LYS A 174 -12.11 25.32 28.59
CA LYS A 174 -12.16 26.78 28.54
C LYS A 174 -13.63 27.19 28.59
N GLN A 175 -14.13 27.43 29.80
CA GLN A 175 -15.26 28.32 30.04
C GLN A 175 -14.85 29.37 31.07
N ASP A 176 -15.35 30.58 30.81
CA ASP A 176 -15.59 31.68 31.73
C ASP A 176 -14.41 32.56 32.19
N THR A 177 -14.37 33.77 31.66
CA THR A 177 -14.92 34.99 32.32
C THR A 177 -14.14 36.21 31.85
N LEU A 178 -14.83 37.22 31.29
CA LEU A 178 -14.64 38.63 31.68
C LEU A 178 -15.76 39.47 31.04
N PHE A 179 -16.82 39.60 31.82
CA PHE A 179 -17.89 40.57 31.64
C PHE A 179 -17.43 41.94 32.18
N ARG A 180 -17.96 42.99 31.54
CA ARG A 180 -18.06 44.40 31.99
C ARG A 180 -16.80 45.28 31.89
N LEU A 181 -16.86 46.27 31.01
CA LEU A 181 -16.57 47.68 31.34
C LEU A 181 -17.47 48.59 30.45
N PHE A 182 -18.29 49.39 31.16
CA PHE A 182 -18.86 50.72 30.85
C PHE A 182 -19.90 50.99 29.74
N ARG A 183 -21.11 51.36 30.22
CA ARG A 183 -22.06 52.31 29.62
C ARG A 183 -21.45 53.72 29.56
N CYS A 184 -21.66 54.48 28.46
CA CYS A 184 -22.22 55.85 28.40
C CYS A 184 -22.05 56.51 27.01
N ARG A 185 -23.03 57.36 26.64
CA ARG A 185 -23.23 58.22 25.44
C ARG A 185 -23.62 57.46 24.16
N LEU A 186 -24.71 57.78 23.45
CA LEU A 186 -25.63 58.92 23.37
C LEU A 186 -27.08 58.46 23.36
#